data_AF-A0A9C7W1M7-F1
#
_entry.id   AF-A0A9C7W1M7-F1
#
_cell.length_a   1.000
_cell.length_b   1.000
_cell.length_c   1.000
_cell.angle_alpha   90.00
_cell.angle_beta   90.00
_cell.angle_gamma   90.00
#
_symmetry.space_group_name_H-M   'P 1'
#
loop_
_entity.id
_entity.type
_entity.pdbx_description
1 polymer ?
#
loop_
_entity_poly.entity_id
_entity_poly.type
_entity_poly.pdbx_seq_one_letter_code
_entity_poly.pdbx_strand_id
1 'polypeptide(L)'
;MKALSIFLLAFLVTPALAWNGQDTEQGTNIMLSSRSIATPGKEIIYYDYSKKEYRTAEITSVYGYGKSVQIELYDIDTGINRTFEMEE
;
A
#
# COMPACT_ATOMS: atom_id res chain seq x y z
N MET A 1 10.21 -17.87 -47.31
CA MET A 1 8.97 -17.21 -46.86
C MET A 1 8.97 -17.17 -45.34
N LYS A 2 8.76 -15.96 -44.79
CA LYS A 2 8.43 -15.62 -43.38
C LYS A 2 9.55 -15.85 -42.36
N ALA A 3 10.40 -14.83 -42.21
CA ALA A 3 11.16 -14.61 -40.98
C ALA A 3 10.15 -14.42 -39.83
N LEU A 4 10.23 -15.27 -38.82
CA LEU A 4 9.39 -15.19 -37.63
C LEU A 4 10.01 -14.12 -36.72
N SER A 5 9.55 -12.87 -36.88
CA SER A 5 9.90 -11.78 -35.98
C SER A 5 9.29 -12.06 -34.60
N ILE A 6 10.13 -12.51 -33.66
CA ILE A 6 9.81 -12.56 -32.24
C ILE A 6 9.80 -11.10 -31.75
N PHE A 7 8.61 -10.52 -31.68
CA PHE A 7 8.40 -9.21 -31.07
C PHE A 7 8.48 -9.40 -29.54
N LEU A 8 9.68 -9.25 -28.99
CA LEU A 8 9.90 -9.28 -27.55
C LEU A 8 9.26 -8.01 -26.96
N LEU A 9 8.03 -8.15 -26.48
CA LEU A 9 7.29 -7.10 -25.79
C LEU A 9 7.99 -6.86 -24.44
N ALA A 10 8.95 -5.93 -24.42
CA ALA A 10 9.56 -5.46 -23.19
C ALA A 10 8.46 -4.80 -22.34
N PHE A 11 7.96 -5.53 -21.34
CA PHE A 11 7.13 -4.97 -20.28
C PHE A 11 7.95 -3.87 -19.61
N LEU A 12 7.60 -2.62 -19.87
CA LEU A 12 8.08 -1.47 -19.13
C LEU A 12 7.55 -1.61 -17.70
N VAL A 13 8.32 -2.28 -16.84
CA VAL A 13 8.06 -2.31 -15.40
C VAL A 13 8.36 -0.91 -14.89
N THR A 14 7.33 -0.06 -14.84
CA THR A 14 7.43 1.21 -14.13
C THR A 14 7.61 0.89 -12.64
N PRO A 15 8.57 1.53 -11.94
CA PRO A 15 8.64 1.36 -10.50
C PRO A 15 7.36 1.94 -9.90
N ALA A 16 6.45 1.06 -9.47
CA ALA A 16 5.43 1.44 -8.51
C ALA A 16 6.21 1.82 -7.24
N LEU A 17 6.21 3.11 -6.90
CA LEU A 17 6.83 3.59 -5.66
C LEU A 17 5.95 3.08 -4.52
N ALA A 18 6.24 1.87 -4.07
CA ALA A 18 5.66 1.30 -2.88
C ALA A 18 5.97 2.21 -1.69
N TRP A 19 5.02 2.30 -0.78
CA TRP A 19 5.14 3.11 0.42
C TRP A 19 5.11 2.21 1.63
N ASN A 20 6.27 2.06 2.29
CA ASN A 20 6.42 1.23 3.46
C ASN A 20 6.00 1.97 4.73
N GLY A 21 5.54 1.21 5.70
CA GLY A 21 5.17 1.71 7.02
C GLY A 21 4.99 0.59 8.04
N GLN A 22 4.46 0.94 9.20
CA GLN A 22 4.19 0.03 10.30
C GLN A 22 2.75 0.20 10.78
N ASP A 23 2.02 -0.90 10.95
CA ASP A 23 0.80 -0.97 11.76
C ASP A 23 1.22 -0.81 13.22
N THR A 24 0.86 0.32 13.84
CA THR A 24 1.31 0.68 15.19
C THR A 24 0.64 -0.15 16.28
N GLU A 25 -0.57 -0.66 16.03
CA GLU A 25 -1.28 -1.51 16.97
C GLU A 25 -0.70 -2.93 17.01
N GLN A 26 -0.17 -3.43 15.89
CA GLN A 26 0.43 -4.77 15.81
C GLN A 26 1.95 -4.76 15.88
N GLY A 27 2.60 -3.62 15.66
CA GLY A 27 4.06 -3.52 15.51
C GLY A 27 4.58 -4.29 14.29
N THR A 28 3.77 -4.37 13.23
CA THR A 28 4.09 -5.16 12.02
C THR A 28 4.28 -4.26 10.81
N ASN A 29 5.18 -4.64 9.92
CA ASN A 29 5.41 -3.87 8.69
C ASN A 29 4.23 -4.05 7.74
N ILE A 30 3.93 -2.99 7.01
CA ILE A 30 2.94 -2.96 5.94
C ILE A 30 3.51 -2.25 4.71
N MET A 31 2.88 -2.44 3.56
CA MET A 31 3.26 -1.75 2.33
C MET A 31 2.02 -1.38 1.51
N LEU A 32 1.93 -0.10 1.17
CA LEU A 32 0.97 0.42 0.20
C LEU A 32 1.63 0.41 -1.19
N SER A 33 0.84 0.19 -2.25
CA SER A 33 1.37 0.21 -3.62
C SER A 33 1.82 1.60 -4.08
N SER A 34 1.28 2.66 -3.45
CA SER A 34 1.65 4.04 -3.73
C SER A 34 1.34 4.97 -2.56
N ARG A 35 1.95 6.16 -2.57
CA ARG A 35 1.58 7.29 -1.69
C ARG A 35 0.30 7.98 -2.12
N SER A 36 0.07 8.07 -3.44
CA SER A 36 -1.02 8.86 -4.02
C SER A 36 -2.41 8.30 -3.73
N ILE A 37 -2.49 7.07 -3.19
CA ILE A 37 -3.76 6.43 -2.82
C ILE A 37 -4.24 6.79 -1.40
N ALA A 38 -3.42 7.48 -0.60
CA ALA A 38 -3.80 7.85 0.76
C ALA A 38 -4.74 9.06 0.81
N THR A 39 -6.03 8.83 0.56
CA THR A 39 -7.08 9.85 0.60
C THR A 39 -8.24 9.39 1.49
N PRO A 40 -8.72 10.20 2.45
CA PRO A 40 -9.88 9.86 3.26
C PRO A 40 -11.13 9.49 2.43
N GLY A 41 -11.87 8.48 2.89
CA GLY A 41 -13.04 7.91 2.22
C GLY A 41 -12.73 7.06 0.99
N LYS A 42 -11.47 6.67 0.79
CA LYS A 42 -11.07 5.72 -0.27
C LYS A 42 -10.67 4.40 0.33
N GLU A 43 -11.10 3.33 -0.35
CA GLU A 43 -10.54 2.00 -0.15
C GLU A 43 -9.13 1.93 -0.73
N ILE A 44 -8.24 1.29 0.01
CA ILE A 44 -6.88 0.97 -0.38
C ILE A 44 -6.61 -0.52 -0.21
N ILE A 45 -5.63 -1.00 -0.97
CA ILE A 45 -5.05 -2.31 -0.78
C ILE A 45 -3.64 -2.14 -0.23
N TYR A 46 -3.32 -2.85 0.85
CA TYR A 46 -1.99 -2.90 1.43
C TYR A 46 -1.55 -4.35 1.62
N TYR A 47 -0.25 -4.57 1.67
CA TYR A 47 0.33 -5.86 1.98
C TYR A 47 0.68 -5.93 3.47
N ASP A 48 0.16 -6.92 4.17
CA ASP A 48 0.47 -7.22 5.57
C ASP A 48 1.59 -8.26 5.61
N TYR A 49 2.78 -7.86 6.08
CA TYR A 49 3.94 -8.76 6.12
C TYR A 49 3.82 -9.86 7.19
N SER A 50 3.03 -9.63 8.24
CA SER A 50 2.81 -10.63 9.29
C SER A 50 1.95 -11.79 8.78
N LYS A 51 1.00 -11.49 7.89
CA LYS A 51 0.07 -12.46 7.29
C LYS A 51 0.52 -12.95 5.91
N LYS A 52 1.45 -12.23 5.28
CA LYS A 52 1.93 -12.48 3.92
C LYS A 52 0.80 -12.45 2.88
N GLU A 53 -0.11 -11.50 3.03
CA GLU A 53 -1.28 -11.36 2.18
C GLU A 53 -1.61 -9.88 1.93
N TYR A 54 -2.39 -9.62 0.88
CA TYR A 54 -2.98 -8.32 0.63
C TYR A 54 -4.32 -8.19 1.34
N ARG A 55 -4.60 -7.00 1.88
CA ARG A 55 -5.79 -6.66 2.65
C ARG A 55 -6.42 -5.37 2.16
N THR A 56 -7.70 -5.21 2.43
CA THR A 56 -8.46 -4.01 2.03
C THR A 56 -8.85 -3.19 3.25
N ALA A 57 -8.70 -1.87 3.15
CA ALA A 57 -9.11 -0.96 4.20
C ALA A 57 -9.65 0.36 3.64
N GLU A 58 -10.53 1.02 4.39
CA GLU A 58 -11.00 2.37 4.09
C GLU A 58 -10.20 3.39 4.90
N ILE A 59 -9.66 4.41 4.25
CA ILE A 59 -8.93 5.47 4.94
C ILE A 59 -9.91 6.42 5.63
N THR A 60 -9.70 6.65 6.93
CA THR A 60 -10.49 7.59 7.71
C THR A 60 -9.79 8.94 7.83
N SER A 61 -8.46 8.95 8.05
CA SER A 61 -7.68 10.18 8.24
C SER A 61 -6.27 10.04 7.68
N VAL A 62 -5.68 11.16 7.22
CA VAL A 62 -4.27 11.26 6.84
C VAL A 62 -3.70 12.55 7.39
N TYR A 63 -2.61 12.48 8.16
CA TYR A 63 -1.94 13.66 8.70
C TYR A 63 -0.44 13.45 8.85
N GLY A 64 0.33 14.53 8.70
CA GLY A 64 1.77 14.50 8.95
C GLY A 64 2.08 14.49 10.44
N TYR A 65 3.04 13.67 10.85
CA TYR A 65 3.50 13.58 12.24
C TYR A 65 5.03 13.57 12.29
N GLY A 66 5.64 14.72 12.64
CA GLY A 66 7.09 14.85 12.63
C GLY A 66 7.71 14.62 11.25
N LYS A 67 8.41 13.49 11.07
CA LYS A 67 9.01 13.05 9.79
C LYS A 67 8.29 11.85 9.17
N SER A 68 7.10 11.51 9.65
CA SER A 68 6.29 10.41 9.12
C SER A 68 4.91 10.92 8.70
N VAL A 69 4.18 10.10 7.95
CA VAL A 69 2.75 10.30 7.69
C VAL A 69 1.98 9.25 8.46
N GLN A 70 1.00 9.66 9.25
CA GLN A 70 0.07 8.73 9.89
C GLN A 70 -1.20 8.63 9.06
N ILE A 71 -1.65 7.40 8.85
CA ILE A 71 -2.91 7.06 8.19
C ILE A 71 -3.76 6.29 9.18
N GLU A 72 -4.91 6.84 9.52
CA GLU A 72 -5.96 6.10 10.22
C GLU A 72 -6.86 5.44 9.18
N LEU A 73 -7.24 4.19 9.44
CA LEU A 73 -8.04 3.39 8.51
C LEU A 73 -8.89 2.36 9.24
N TYR A 74 -9.96 1.93 8.58
CA TYR A 74 -10.80 0.81 8.97
C TYR A 74 -10.43 -0.42 8.14
N ASP A 75 -9.87 -1.45 8.78
CA ASP A 75 -9.57 -2.74 8.14
C ASP A 75 -10.89 -3.48 7.91
N ILE A 76 -11.27 -3.65 6.64
CA ILE A 76 -12.57 -4.22 6.25
C ILE A 76 -12.63 -5.72 6.55
N ASP A 77 -11.49 -6.41 6.46
CA ASP A 77 -11.39 -7.85 6.65
C ASP A 77 -11.58 -8.26 8.12
N THR A 78 -11.12 -7.40 9.04
CA THR A 78 -11.18 -7.66 10.50
C THR A 78 -12.19 -6.79 11.24
N GLY A 79 -12.68 -5.72 10.62
CA GLY A 79 -13.70 -4.83 11.17
C GLY A 79 -13.20 -3.91 12.29
N ILE A 80 -11.91 -3.58 12.31
CA ILE A 80 -11.25 -2.79 13.36
C ILE A 80 -10.49 -1.61 12.78
N ASN A 81 -10.40 -0.53 13.57
CA ASN A 81 -9.59 0.63 13.23
C ASN A 81 -8.10 0.35 13.46
N ARG A 82 -7.25 0.91 12.61
CA ARG A 82 -5.79 0.79 12.62
C ARG A 82 -5.14 2.14 12.35
N THR A 83 -3.90 2.27 12.75
CA THR A 83 -3.04 3.42 12.49
C THR A 83 -1.74 2.95 11.86
N PHE A 84 -1.50 3.39 10.63
CA PHE A 84 -0.25 3.13 9.93
C PHE A 84 0.66 4.34 10.03
N GLU A 85 1.87 4.14 10.54
CA GLU A 85 2.95 5.12 10.48
C GLU A 85 3.82 4.83 9.25
N MET A 86 3.83 5.78 8.31
CA MET A 86 4.43 5.62 7.00
C MET A 86 5.75 6.40 6.88
N GLU A 87 6.74 5.81 6.20
CA GLU A 87 8.07 6.40 6.00
C GLU A 87 8.05 7.62 5.05
N GLU A 88 8.93 8.60 5.23
CA GLU A 88 9.02 9.79 4.34
C GLU A 88 9.50 9.48 2.91
#